data_AF-A0A258CRA4-F1
#
_entry.id   AF-A0A258CRA4-F1
#
_cell.length_a   1.000
_cell.length_b   1.000
_cell.length_c   1.000
_cell.angle_alpha   90.00
_cell.angle_beta   90.00
_cell.angle_gamma   90.00
#
_symmetry.space_group_name_H-M   'P 1'
#
loop_
_entity.id
_entity.type
_entity.pdbx_description
1 polymer ?
#
loop_
_entity_poly.entity_id
_entity_poly.type
_entity_poly.pdbx_seq_one_letter_code
_entity_poly.pdbx_strand_id
1 'polypeptide(L)'
;LLDRARDEGLIRVVLIHHPPYVGGARRSRELVDAAAFEAMLARKGADLVIHGHNHRFSLAWRPGQGRDVPIVGVASASIGPLGHGELASWHLFKIEGDAKTPHITFEQRGFELDGTVMLRQEIALHTKPV
;
A
#
# COMPACT_ATOMS: atom_id res chain seq x y z
N LEU A 1 2.05 19.57 0.37
CA LEU A 1 1.34 18.73 -0.62
C LEU A 1 0.08 18.10 -0.03
N LEU A 2 0.18 17.27 1.02
CA LEU A 2 -1.00 16.62 1.62
C LEU A 2 -2.06 17.60 2.15
N ASP A 3 -1.64 18.70 2.82
CA ASP A 3 -2.58 19.73 3.26
C ASP A 3 -3.28 20.39 2.07
N ARG A 4 -2.51 20.83 1.06
CA ARG A 4 -3.06 21.42 -0.16
C ARG A 4 -4.06 20.50 -0.85
N ALA A 5 -3.72 19.22 -1.02
CA ALA A 5 -4.62 18.24 -1.65
C ALA A 5 -5.90 18.02 -0.81
N ARG A 6 -5.79 18.04 0.52
CA ARG A 6 -6.96 18.01 1.42
C ARG A 6 -7.82 19.27 1.23
N ASP A 7 -7.20 20.44 1.20
CA ASP A 7 -7.90 21.72 1.07
C ASP A 7 -8.57 21.85 -0.32
N GLU A 8 -8.02 21.18 -1.34
CA GLU A 8 -8.61 21.02 -2.68
C GLU A 8 -9.65 19.87 -2.76
N GLY A 9 -9.88 19.12 -1.68
CA GLY A 9 -10.88 18.04 -1.65
C GLY A 9 -10.50 16.77 -2.42
N LEU A 10 -9.20 16.52 -2.63
CA LEU A 10 -8.68 15.40 -3.40
C LEU A 10 -8.40 14.14 -2.56
N ILE A 11 -8.53 12.97 -3.18
CA ILE A 11 -8.02 11.70 -2.65
C ILE A 11 -6.48 11.72 -2.69
N ARG A 12 -5.84 11.35 -1.59
CA ARG A 12 -4.39 11.48 -1.36
C ARG A 12 -3.75 10.11 -1.32
N VAL A 13 -2.98 9.80 -2.36
CA VAL A 13 -2.17 8.58 -2.45
C VAL A 13 -0.69 8.93 -2.29
N VAL A 14 0.01 8.22 -1.40
CA VAL A 14 1.46 8.36 -1.21
C VAL A 14 2.17 7.15 -1.77
N LEU A 15 3.19 7.37 -2.62
CA LEU A 15 4.04 6.32 -3.18
C LEU A 15 5.43 6.43 -2.56
N ILE A 16 5.96 5.34 -2.02
CA ILE A 16 7.29 5.28 -1.43
C ILE A 16 7.87 3.88 -1.57
N HIS A 17 9.17 3.72 -1.85
CA HIS A 17 9.70 2.39 -2.17
C HIS A 17 9.76 1.45 -0.96
N HIS A 18 10.31 1.90 0.17
CA HIS A 18 10.44 1.07 1.38
C HIS A 18 9.15 1.07 2.20
N PRO A 19 8.90 0.03 3.02
CA PRO A 19 7.74 -0.02 3.92
C PRO A 19 7.81 1.14 4.92
N PRO A 20 6.86 2.08 4.90
CA PRO A 20 6.98 3.35 5.61
C PRO A 20 6.35 3.30 7.00
N TYR A 21 6.62 2.22 7.74
CA TYR A 21 6.11 1.99 9.08
C TYR A 21 7.10 1.17 9.91
N VAL A 22 7.09 1.38 11.23
CA VAL A 22 8.04 0.71 12.13
C VAL A 22 7.81 -0.80 12.10
N GLY A 23 8.90 -1.56 11.90
CA GLY A 23 8.86 -3.01 11.74
C GLY A 23 8.41 -3.49 10.35
N GLY A 24 8.25 -2.59 9.38
CA GLY A 24 7.85 -2.95 8.02
C GLY A 24 8.90 -3.70 7.20
N ALA A 25 10.18 -3.61 7.57
CA ALA A 25 11.24 -4.45 7.03
C ALA A 25 12.21 -4.86 8.14
N ARG A 26 13.16 -5.74 7.81
CA ARG A 26 14.29 -6.05 8.70
C ARG A 26 15.10 -4.78 8.94
N ARG A 27 15.62 -4.60 10.16
CA ARG A 27 16.37 -3.41 10.60
C ARG A 27 17.47 -2.94 9.64
N SER A 28 18.17 -3.87 8.99
CA SER A 28 19.23 -3.54 8.01
C SER A 28 18.72 -3.04 6.65
N ARG A 29 17.41 -3.07 6.40
CA ARG A 29 16.77 -2.69 5.12
C ARG A 29 15.52 -1.82 5.31
N GLU A 30 15.28 -1.37 6.53
CA GLU A 30 14.10 -0.57 6.87
C GLU A 30 14.22 0.87 6.39
N LEU A 31 13.07 1.53 6.29
CA LEU A 31 13.04 2.97 6.14
C LEU A 31 13.45 3.60 7.49
N VAL A 32 14.64 4.22 7.53
CA VAL A 32 15.26 4.69 8.78
C VAL A 32 14.44 5.76 9.53
N ASP A 33 13.57 6.47 8.82
CA ASP A 33 12.68 7.51 9.35
C ASP A 33 11.20 7.09 9.33
N ALA A 34 10.91 5.78 9.31
CA ALA A 34 9.54 5.25 9.33
C ALA A 34 8.68 5.79 10.47
N ALA A 35 9.24 5.98 11.67
CA ALA A 35 8.53 6.58 12.80
C ALA A 35 8.12 8.05 12.52
N ALA A 36 8.96 8.81 11.83
CA ALA A 36 8.64 10.17 11.41
C ALA A 36 7.55 10.18 10.32
N PHE A 37 7.56 9.19 9.43
CA PHE A 37 6.50 8.99 8.43
C PHE A 37 5.15 8.66 9.08
N GLU A 38 5.11 7.72 10.02
CA GLU A 38 3.90 7.40 10.79
C GLU A 38 3.38 8.63 11.55
N ALA A 39 4.26 9.40 12.18
CA ALA A 39 3.88 10.63 12.86
C ALA A 39 3.34 11.68 11.87
N MET A 40 3.85 11.73 10.64
CA MET A 40 3.30 12.58 9.58
C MET A 40 1.90 12.11 9.16
N LEU A 41 1.69 10.81 8.94
CA LEU A 41 0.36 10.26 8.62
C LEU A 41 -0.66 10.58 9.71
N ALA A 42 -0.30 10.43 10.98
CA ALA A 42 -1.18 10.76 12.09
C ALA A 42 -1.60 12.25 12.10
N ARG A 43 -0.70 13.16 11.70
CA ARG A 43 -0.97 14.61 11.68
C ARG A 43 -1.70 15.07 10.41
N LYS A 44 -1.37 14.50 9.26
CA LYS A 44 -1.78 15.02 7.94
C LYS A 44 -2.78 14.13 7.22
N GLY A 45 -2.78 12.84 7.54
CA GLY A 45 -3.58 11.82 6.86
C GLY A 45 -3.13 11.55 5.43
N ALA A 46 -3.56 10.40 4.94
CA ALA A 46 -3.59 10.01 3.54
C ALA A 46 -4.73 9.01 3.38
N ASP A 47 -5.07 8.66 2.14
CA ASP A 47 -6.17 7.74 1.85
C ASP A 47 -5.65 6.37 1.40
N LEU A 48 -4.40 6.35 0.91
CA LEU A 48 -3.64 5.14 0.59
C LEU A 48 -2.14 5.43 0.62
N VAL A 49 -1.35 4.49 1.12
CA VAL A 49 0.10 4.46 0.91
C VAL A 49 0.47 3.17 0.18
N ILE A 50 1.29 3.26 -0.87
CA ILE A 50 1.79 2.11 -1.62
C ILE A 50 3.31 2.03 -1.48
N HIS A 51 3.81 0.82 -1.18
CA HIS A 51 5.23 0.54 -1.17
C HIS A 51 5.62 -0.79 -1.79
N GLY A 52 6.92 -1.00 -1.98
CA GLY A 52 7.50 -2.26 -2.46
C GLY A 52 8.58 -2.76 -1.50
N HIS A 53 9.78 -2.97 -2.05
CA HIS A 53 11.02 -3.37 -1.38
C HIS A 53 11.05 -4.81 -0.81
N ASN A 54 10.00 -5.26 -0.13
CA ASN A 54 9.98 -6.60 0.47
C ASN A 54 9.64 -7.73 -0.51
N HIS A 55 9.23 -7.36 -1.73
CA HIS A 55 8.81 -8.26 -2.81
C HIS A 55 7.74 -9.27 -2.36
N ARG A 56 6.79 -8.82 -1.54
CA ARG A 56 5.66 -9.61 -1.07
C ARG A 56 4.45 -8.72 -0.89
N PHE A 57 3.26 -9.29 -1.00
CA PHE A 57 2.06 -8.62 -0.56
C PHE A 57 2.11 -8.35 0.96
N SER A 58 1.71 -7.15 1.37
CA SER A 58 1.41 -6.85 2.77
C SER A 58 0.33 -5.78 2.87
N LEU A 59 -0.50 -5.86 3.90
CA LEU A 59 -1.47 -4.82 4.24
C LEU A 59 -1.30 -4.45 5.72
N ALA A 60 -0.87 -3.23 5.97
CA ALA A 60 -0.81 -2.65 7.30
C ALA A 60 -1.75 -1.46 7.41
N TRP A 61 -2.18 -1.15 8.63
CA TRP A 61 -3.00 0.02 8.93
C TRP A 61 -2.28 0.86 9.97
N ARG A 62 -2.21 2.18 9.73
CA ARG A 62 -1.59 3.13 10.67
C ARG A 62 -2.55 4.26 11.00
N PRO A 63 -2.50 4.80 12.24
CA PRO A 63 -3.31 5.94 12.60
C PRO A 63 -3.12 7.09 11.63
N GLY A 64 -4.24 7.63 11.12
CA GLY A 64 -4.28 8.81 10.29
C GLY A 64 -5.13 9.91 10.90
N GLN A 65 -5.28 11.01 10.17
CA GLN A 65 -6.19 12.07 10.55
C GLN A 65 -7.65 11.65 10.30
N GLY A 66 -8.38 11.31 11.36
CA GLY A 66 -9.81 10.98 11.32
C GLY A 66 -10.14 9.52 10.93
N ARG A 67 -9.28 8.86 10.15
CA ARG A 67 -9.35 7.43 9.84
C ARG A 67 -7.96 6.81 9.77
N ASP A 68 -7.88 5.49 9.98
CA ASP A 68 -6.66 4.73 9.73
C ASP A 68 -6.31 4.76 8.23
N VAL A 69 -5.01 4.83 7.95
CA VAL A 69 -4.46 4.84 6.60
C VAL A 69 -4.02 3.42 6.23
N PRO A 70 -4.55 2.83 5.15
CA PRO A 70 -4.05 1.57 4.63
C PRO A 70 -2.70 1.78 3.95
N ILE A 71 -1.75 0.90 4.27
CA ILE A 71 -0.42 0.85 3.69
C ILE A 71 -0.28 -0.50 2.98
N VAL A 72 -0.27 -0.48 1.65
CA VAL A 72 -0.22 -1.67 0.79
C VAL A 72 1.20 -1.88 0.27
N GLY A 73 1.79 -3.01 0.63
CA GLY A 73 3.02 -3.52 0.04
C GLY A 73 2.69 -4.37 -1.18
N VAL A 74 3.26 -4.01 -2.34
CA VAL A 74 3.13 -4.79 -3.57
C VAL A 74 4.32 -5.73 -3.75
N ALA A 75 4.06 -6.93 -4.26
CA ALA A 75 5.11 -7.87 -4.63
C ALA A 75 5.92 -7.36 -5.83
N SER A 76 7.02 -8.05 -6.14
CA SER A 76 7.76 -7.77 -7.37
C SER A 76 6.98 -8.28 -8.58
N ALA A 77 6.97 -7.51 -9.67
CA ALA A 77 6.37 -7.92 -10.94
C ALA A 77 7.30 -8.82 -11.79
N SER A 78 8.51 -9.14 -11.32
CA SER A 78 9.55 -9.82 -12.10
C SER A 78 10.13 -11.08 -11.47
N ILE A 79 9.64 -11.51 -10.31
CA ILE A 79 10.09 -12.77 -9.70
C ILE A 79 9.54 -13.95 -10.51
N GLY A 80 10.44 -14.65 -11.23
CA GLY A 80 10.12 -15.87 -11.96
C GLY A 80 10.19 -17.14 -11.11
N PRO A 81 9.97 -18.32 -11.71
CA PRO A 81 9.93 -19.62 -11.02
C PRO A 81 11.18 -20.02 -10.24
N LEU A 82 12.35 -19.48 -10.64
CA LEU A 82 13.63 -19.73 -9.99
C LEU A 82 14.00 -18.64 -8.96
N GLY A 83 13.16 -17.62 -8.81
CA GLY A 83 13.36 -16.53 -7.86
C GLY A 83 12.91 -16.91 -6.46
N HIS A 84 13.40 -16.17 -5.46
CA HIS A 84 13.02 -16.39 -4.07
C HIS A 84 11.81 -15.53 -3.69
N GLY A 85 10.78 -16.15 -3.10
CA GLY A 85 9.61 -15.46 -2.59
C GLY A 85 8.35 -15.69 -3.42
N GLU A 86 7.42 -14.74 -3.36
CA GLU A 86 6.19 -14.77 -4.15
C GLU A 86 6.51 -14.63 -5.64
N LEU A 87 5.88 -15.48 -6.47
CA LEU A 87 5.92 -15.30 -7.92
C LEU A 87 5.39 -13.92 -8.31
N ALA A 88 5.81 -13.48 -9.50
CA ALA A 88 5.43 -12.19 -10.06
C ALA A 88 3.95 -11.90 -9.85
N SER A 89 3.66 -10.77 -9.20
CA SER A 89 2.30 -10.25 -9.08
C SER A 89 2.29 -8.73 -9.13
N TRP A 90 1.13 -8.19 -9.48
CA TRP A 90 0.88 -6.76 -9.59
C TRP A 90 -0.50 -6.47 -9.02
N HIS A 91 -0.75 -5.20 -8.69
CA HIS A 91 -2.01 -4.78 -8.09
C HIS A 91 -2.70 -3.77 -9.02
N LEU A 92 -3.97 -4.03 -9.35
CA LEU A 92 -4.84 -3.09 -10.05
C LEU A 92 -5.65 -2.31 -9.02
N PHE A 93 -5.32 -1.05 -8.79
CA PHE A 93 -6.09 -0.19 -7.89
C PHE A 93 -7.23 0.49 -8.63
N LYS A 94 -8.42 0.46 -8.03
CA LYS A 94 -9.57 1.27 -8.42
C LYS A 94 -9.79 2.33 -7.35
N ILE A 95 -9.76 3.61 -7.75
CA ILE A 95 -9.89 4.76 -6.86
C ILE A 95 -11.07 5.59 -7.34
N GLU A 96 -12.10 5.68 -6.51
CA GLU A 96 -13.37 6.32 -6.81
C GLU A 96 -13.82 7.21 -5.64
N GLY A 97 -14.81 8.06 -5.88
CA GLY A 97 -15.36 8.98 -4.87
C GLY A 97 -14.56 10.27 -4.74
N ASP A 98 -14.54 10.83 -3.53
CA ASP A 98 -13.86 12.10 -3.20
C ASP A 98 -13.09 12.00 -1.86
N ALA A 99 -12.47 13.09 -1.42
CA ALA A 99 -11.71 13.09 -0.16
C ALA A 99 -12.53 12.71 1.08
N LYS A 100 -13.84 13.02 1.11
CA LYS A 100 -14.72 12.72 2.23
C LYS A 100 -15.05 11.23 2.25
N THR A 101 -15.41 10.69 1.08
CA THR A 101 -15.83 9.30 0.92
C THR A 101 -15.03 8.61 -0.19
N PRO A 102 -13.73 8.33 0.02
CA PRO A 102 -12.95 7.60 -0.96
C PRO A 102 -13.35 6.13 -0.93
N HIS A 103 -13.52 5.57 -2.12
CA HIS A 103 -13.71 4.15 -2.33
C HIS A 103 -12.48 3.62 -3.06
N ILE A 104 -11.63 2.90 -2.32
CA ILE A 104 -10.39 2.35 -2.85
C ILE A 104 -10.46 0.83 -2.74
N THR A 105 -10.33 0.16 -3.87
CA THR A 105 -10.16 -1.30 -3.94
C THR A 105 -8.90 -1.64 -4.70
N PHE A 106 -8.39 -2.85 -4.52
CA PHE A 106 -7.40 -3.40 -5.42
C PHE A 106 -7.61 -4.87 -5.69
N GLU A 107 -7.24 -5.29 -6.89
CA GLU A 107 -7.05 -6.68 -7.25
C GLU A 107 -5.56 -7.01 -7.20
N GLN A 108 -5.16 -8.07 -6.50
CA GLN A 108 -3.85 -8.67 -6.69
C GLN A 108 -3.94 -9.72 -7.79
N ARG A 109 -3.14 -9.56 -8.84
CA ARG A 109 -3.05 -10.51 -9.96
C ARG A 109 -1.65 -11.10 -10.01
N GLY A 110 -1.55 -12.41 -10.06
CA GLY A 110 -0.28 -13.14 -10.09
C GLY A 110 -0.17 -14.06 -11.29
N PHE A 111 1.06 -14.39 -11.65
CA PHE A 111 1.33 -15.38 -12.69
C PHE A 111 1.33 -16.81 -12.10
N GLU A 112 0.87 -17.76 -12.90
CA GLU A 112 1.11 -19.20 -12.73
C GLU A 112 2.32 -19.65 -13.56
N LEU A 113 2.82 -20.87 -13.29
CA LEU A 113 4.00 -21.40 -13.97
C LEU A 113 3.82 -21.56 -15.49
N ASP A 114 2.58 -21.71 -15.96
CA ASP A 114 2.23 -21.81 -17.37
C ASP A 114 2.07 -20.43 -18.05
N GLY A 115 2.27 -19.33 -17.32
CA GLY A 115 2.13 -17.97 -17.82
C GLY A 115 0.72 -17.38 -17.70
N THR A 116 -0.25 -18.13 -17.19
CA THR A 116 -1.62 -17.64 -16.96
C THR A 116 -1.62 -16.56 -15.87
N VAL A 117 -2.37 -15.48 -16.09
CA VAL A 117 -2.61 -14.44 -15.08
C VAL A 117 -3.89 -14.76 -14.30
N MET A 118 -3.75 -14.94 -12.99
CA MET A 118 -4.85 -15.28 -12.09
C MET A 118 -5.14 -14.13 -11.12
N LEU A 119 -6.42 -13.87 -10.86
CA LEU A 119 -6.83 -13.06 -9.72
C LEU A 119 -6.54 -13.84 -8.43
N ARG A 120 -5.66 -13.30 -7.58
CA ARG A 120 -5.30 -13.89 -6.28
C ARG A 120 -6.28 -13.47 -5.19
N GLN A 121 -6.63 -12.19 -5.18
CA GLN A 121 -7.56 -11.59 -4.23
C GLN A 121 -8.03 -10.23 -4.71
N GLU A 122 -9.20 -9.81 -4.22
CA GLU A 122 -9.71 -8.46 -4.32
C GLU A 122 -9.96 -7.93 -2.90
N ILE A 123 -9.44 -6.75 -2.58
CA ILE A 123 -9.56 -6.16 -1.25
C ILE A 123 -10.08 -4.74 -1.39
N ALA A 124 -11.09 -4.44 -0.57
CA ALA A 124 -11.62 -3.10 -0.45
C ALA A 124 -11.13 -2.44 0.85
N LEU A 125 -10.55 -1.25 0.73
CA LEU A 125 -9.84 -0.55 1.81
C LEU A 125 -10.77 0.41 2.57
N HIS A 126 -11.85 -0.14 3.14
CA HIS A 126 -12.89 0.67 3.80
C HIS A 126 -12.54 1.03 5.25
N THR A 127 -12.06 0.05 6.03
CA THR A 127 -11.63 0.20 7.42
C THR A 127 -10.75 -1.00 7.80
N LYS A 128 -9.92 -0.86 8.82
CA LYS A 128 -9.19 -1.97 9.43
C LYS A 128 -10.20 -3.05 9.86
N PRO A 129 -10.03 -4.33 9.48
CA PRO A 129 -10.82 -5.42 10.05
C PRO A 129 -10.64 -5.41 11.58
N VAL A 130 -11.75 -5.40 12.33
CA VAL A 130 -11.75 -5.47 13.81
C VAL A 130 -11.33 -6.86 14.25
#